data_AF-A0A814RQS7-F1
#
_entry.id   AF-A0A814RQS7-F1
#
_cell.length_a   1.000
_cell.length_b   1.000
_cell.length_c   1.000
_cell.angle_alpha   90.00
_cell.angle_beta   90.00
_cell.angle_gamma   90.00
#
_symmetry.space_group_name_H-M   'P 1'
#
loop_
_entity.id
_entity.type
_entity.pdbx_description
1 polymer ?
#
loop_
_entity_poly.entity_id
_entity_poly.type
_entity_poly.pdbx_seq_one_letter_code
_entity_poly.pdbx_strand_id
1 'polypeptide(L)'
;MDSSVRINNHSLQKFILRDYCRLVSVQDIKTLITYIPNTSKIELKFYCNVPFISLIQYLSNSLSHLRRFDCYITECPIDSATSLTNIQQVHPCFNRITCPIQETNFRIFDTQ
;
A
#
# COMPACT_ATOMS: atom_id res chain seq x y z
N MET A 1 -18.18 23.08 -13.83
CA MET A 1 -18.76 21.74 -14.12
C MET A 1 -18.28 20.84 -13.00
N ASP A 2 -19.13 20.71 -11.98
CA ASP A 2 -18.85 19.99 -10.74
C ASP A 2 -19.46 18.60 -10.87
N SER A 3 -18.72 17.69 -11.48
CA SER A 3 -19.04 16.26 -11.48
C SER A 3 -18.36 15.60 -10.29
N SER A 4 -18.72 16.04 -9.08
CA SER A 4 -18.46 15.28 -7.87
C SER A 4 -19.34 14.03 -7.90
N VAL A 5 -18.87 13.01 -8.63
CA VAL A 5 -19.37 11.65 -8.46
C VAL A 5 -19.13 11.31 -6.99
N ARG A 6 -20.16 11.46 -6.16
CA ARG A 6 -20.20 10.87 -4.83
C ARG A 6 -20.13 9.37 -5.07
N ILE A 7 -18.92 8.81 -5.04
CA ILE A 7 -18.71 7.37 -5.05
C ILE A 7 -19.41 6.88 -3.78
N ASN A 8 -20.62 6.35 -3.99
CA ASN A 8 -21.51 5.96 -2.93
C ASN A 8 -20.82 4.88 -2.10
N ASN A 9 -20.70 5.21 -0.81
CA ASN A 9 -20.09 4.50 0.28
C ASN A 9 -20.33 2.97 0.20
N HIS A 10 -19.42 2.25 -0.45
CA HIS A 10 -19.46 0.80 -0.52
C HIS A 10 -19.19 0.25 0.90
N SER A 11 -19.95 -0.75 1.32
CA SER A 11 -19.76 -1.53 2.56
C SER A 11 -18.42 -2.31 2.60
N LEU A 12 -17.50 -2.05 1.67
CA LEU A 12 -16.25 -2.79 1.54
C LEU A 12 -15.32 -2.39 2.68
N GLN A 13 -15.33 -3.20 3.73
CA GLN A 13 -14.45 -3.02 4.88
C GLN A 13 -13.05 -3.62 4.65
N LYS A 14 -12.94 -4.61 3.77
CA LYS A 14 -11.70 -5.32 3.49
C LYS A 14 -11.42 -5.37 1.99
N PHE A 15 -10.23 -4.95 1.59
CA PHE A 15 -9.71 -5.09 0.24
C PHE A 15 -8.46 -5.97 0.25
N ILE A 16 -8.39 -6.93 -0.66
CA ILE A 16 -7.25 -7.84 -0.80
C ILE A 16 -6.84 -7.82 -2.26
N LEU A 17 -5.56 -7.56 -2.50
CA LEU A 17 -4.96 -7.63 -3.83
C LEU A 17 -3.74 -8.54 -3.78
N ARG A 18 -3.72 -9.54 -4.66
CA ARG A 18 -2.61 -10.48 -4.81
C ARG A 18 -2.25 -10.56 -6.28
N ASP A 19 -1.06 -10.08 -6.61
CA ASP A 19 -0.52 -10.14 -7.96
C ASP A 19 0.75 -10.98 -7.97
N TYR A 20 0.59 -12.21 -8.45
CA TYR A 20 1.68 -13.16 -8.65
C TYR A 20 2.35 -13.01 -10.03
N CYS A 21 1.70 -12.31 -10.96
CA CYS A 21 2.13 -12.19 -12.35
C CYS A 21 2.88 -10.89 -12.65
N ARG A 22 3.00 -9.98 -11.66
CA ARG A 22 3.66 -8.66 -11.78
C ARG A 22 2.99 -7.77 -12.84
N LEU A 23 1.67 -7.88 -12.96
CA LEU A 23 0.86 -7.10 -13.89
C LEU A 23 0.29 -5.83 -13.26
N VAL A 24 0.21 -5.78 -11.93
CA VAL A 24 -0.36 -4.67 -11.19
C VAL A 24 0.73 -3.66 -10.87
N SER A 25 0.57 -2.44 -11.38
CA SER A 25 1.41 -1.31 -11.03
C SER A 25 0.90 -0.59 -9.77
N VAL A 26 1.75 0.24 -9.18
CA VAL A 26 1.33 1.15 -8.10
C VAL A 26 0.22 2.11 -8.56
N GLN A 27 0.19 2.49 -9.85
CA GLN A 27 -0.85 3.35 -10.38
C GLN A 27 -2.21 2.65 -10.45
N ASP A 28 -2.23 1.34 -10.75
CA ASP A 28 -3.45 0.54 -10.72
C ASP A 28 -4.00 0.47 -9.29
N ILE A 29 -3.12 0.25 -8.30
CA ILE A 29 -3.51 0.27 -6.88
C ILE A 29 -4.10 1.62 -6.52
N LYS A 30 -3.41 2.72 -6.82
CA LYS A 30 -3.93 4.08 -6.55
C LYS A 30 -5.31 4.29 -7.17
N THR A 31 -5.49 3.85 -8.42
CA THR A 31 -6.77 3.93 -9.12
C THR A 31 -7.84 3.11 -8.40
N LEU A 32 -7.56 1.89 -7.97
CA LEU A 32 -8.51 1.07 -7.22
C LEU A 32 -8.92 1.74 -5.90
N ILE A 33 -7.95 2.29 -5.16
CA ILE A 33 -8.18 2.95 -3.87
C ILE A 33 -9.16 4.13 -3.98
N THR A 34 -9.17 4.89 -5.09
CA THR A 34 -10.15 5.99 -5.26
C THR A 34 -11.60 5.51 -5.26
N TYR A 35 -11.85 4.26 -5.63
CA TYR A 35 -13.19 3.66 -5.66
C TYR A 35 -13.58 2.95 -4.35
N ILE A 36 -12.64 2.79 -3.41
CA ILE A 36 -12.88 2.09 -2.13
C ILE A 36 -12.44 2.93 -0.91
N PRO A 37 -12.85 4.22 -0.81
CA PRO A 37 -12.30 5.17 0.16
C PRO A 37 -12.56 4.81 1.63
N ASN A 38 -13.56 3.96 1.92
CA ASN A 38 -13.98 3.60 3.28
C ASN A 38 -13.40 2.27 3.76
N THR A 39 -12.42 1.72 3.04
CA THR A 39 -11.77 0.47 3.41
C THR A 39 -11.01 0.62 4.72
N SER A 40 -11.34 -0.23 5.71
CA SER A 40 -10.68 -0.23 7.01
C SER A 40 -9.53 -1.25 7.10
N LYS A 41 -9.50 -2.23 6.19
CA LYS A 41 -8.48 -3.27 6.13
C LYS A 41 -7.98 -3.47 4.71
N ILE A 42 -6.67 -3.35 4.51
CA ILE A 42 -6.03 -3.62 3.21
C ILE A 42 -5.00 -4.73 3.37
N GLU A 43 -5.02 -5.68 2.44
CA GLU A 43 -3.97 -6.68 2.25
C GLU A 43 -3.40 -6.56 0.84
N LEU A 44 -2.11 -6.23 0.71
CA LEU A 44 -1.44 -6.12 -0.60
C LEU A 44 -0.27 -7.11 -0.72
N LYS A 45 -0.29 -7.92 -1.78
CA LYS A 45 0.82 -8.82 -2.12
C LYS A 45 1.19 -8.67 -3.59
N PHE A 46 2.24 -7.94 -3.89
CA PHE A 46 2.64 -7.66 -5.27
C PHE A 46 4.09 -7.18 -5.38
N TYR A 47 4.58 -7.12 -6.62
CA TYR A 47 5.88 -6.56 -6.97
C TYR A 47 5.75 -5.05 -7.21
N CYS A 48 6.50 -4.26 -6.46
CA CYS A 48 6.50 -2.81 -6.51
C CYS A 48 7.73 -2.31 -7.27
N ASN A 49 7.51 -1.75 -8.46
CA ASN A 49 8.55 -1.22 -9.35
C ASN A 49 8.95 0.24 -9.07
N VAL A 50 8.43 0.80 -7.99
CA VAL A 50 8.70 2.15 -7.49
C VAL A 50 8.92 2.08 -5.98
N PRO A 51 9.47 3.11 -5.33
CA PRO A 51 9.64 3.11 -3.88
C PRO A 51 8.30 2.85 -3.17
N PHE A 52 8.28 1.82 -2.32
CA PHE A 52 7.09 1.37 -1.59
C PHE A 52 6.52 2.49 -0.69
N ILE A 53 7.38 3.35 -0.15
CA ILE A 53 6.97 4.51 0.65
C ILE A 53 5.98 5.42 -0.08
N SER A 54 6.09 5.57 -1.40
CA SER A 54 5.19 6.40 -2.18
C SER A 54 3.76 5.84 -2.17
N LEU A 55 3.61 4.52 -2.11
CA LEU A 55 2.31 3.88 -1.94
C LEU A 55 1.82 4.04 -0.50
N ILE A 56 2.68 3.84 0.49
CA ILE A 56 2.34 3.98 1.92
C ILE A 56 1.79 5.38 2.23
N GLN A 57 2.48 6.43 1.78
CA GLN A 57 2.04 7.82 1.93
C GLN A 57 0.68 8.06 1.26
N TYR A 58 0.51 7.54 0.04
CA TYR A 58 -0.75 7.67 -0.68
C TYR A 58 -1.91 6.99 0.06
N LEU A 59 -1.71 5.76 0.56
CA LEU A 59 -2.73 5.02 1.30
C LEU A 59 -3.12 5.75 2.58
N SER A 60 -2.14 6.25 3.35
CA SER A 60 -2.40 7.03 4.56
C SER A 60 -3.23 8.28 4.30
N ASN A 61 -3.00 8.95 3.18
CA ASN A 61 -3.72 10.18 2.82
C ASN A 61 -5.11 9.88 2.22
N SER A 62 -5.27 8.77 1.52
CA SER A 62 -6.49 8.46 0.76
C SER A 62 -7.52 7.67 1.58
N LEU A 63 -7.09 6.99 2.65
CA LEU A 63 -7.93 6.08 3.43
C LEU A 63 -7.98 6.49 4.89
N SER A 64 -8.81 7.49 5.19
CA SER A 64 -9.04 8.00 6.55
C SER A 64 -9.54 6.93 7.53
N HIS A 65 -10.14 5.86 7.03
CA HIS A 65 -10.68 4.75 7.82
C HIS A 65 -9.73 3.57 7.96
N LEU A 66 -8.52 3.62 7.40
CA LEU A 66 -7.57 2.51 7.45
C LEU A 66 -7.14 2.21 8.88
N ARG A 67 -7.48 1.01 9.37
CA ARG A 67 -7.13 0.51 10.71
C ARG A 67 -6.12 -0.61 10.68
N ARG A 68 -6.10 -1.39 9.60
CA ARG A 68 -5.20 -2.53 9.44
C ARG A 68 -4.63 -2.57 8.03
N PHE A 69 -3.32 -2.70 7.96
CA PHE A 69 -2.60 -2.94 6.73
C PHE A 69 -1.78 -4.21 6.92
N ASP A 70 -1.99 -5.19 6.03
CA ASP A 70 -1.19 -6.39 5.92
C ASP A 70 -0.49 -6.36 4.54
N CYS A 71 0.77 -6.75 4.44
CA CYS A 71 1.47 -6.75 3.15
C CYS A 71 2.48 -7.88 3.00
N TYR A 72 2.76 -8.21 1.74
CA TYR A 72 3.95 -8.93 1.31
C TYR A 72 4.42 -8.29 -0.01
N ILE A 73 5.32 -7.33 0.08
CA ILE A 73 5.68 -6.46 -1.05
C ILE A 73 7.16 -6.58 -1.35
N THR A 74 7.48 -6.90 -2.60
CA THR A 74 8.85 -6.84 -3.11
C THR A 74 9.08 -5.48 -3.74
N GLU A 75 9.96 -4.66 -3.17
CA GLU A 75 10.37 -3.37 -3.75
C GLU A 75 11.63 -3.55 -4.58
N CYS A 76 11.59 -3.15 -5.86
CA CYS A 76 12.76 -3.11 -6.74
C CYS A 76 12.54 -2.10 -7.88
N PRO A 77 13.38 -1.06 -8.02
CA PRO A 77 14.65 -0.86 -7.31
C PRO A 77 14.46 -0.39 -5.86
N ILE A 78 15.46 -0.64 -5.02
CA ILE A 78 15.48 -0.13 -3.63
C ILE A 78 15.62 1.40 -3.63
N ASP A 79 14.82 2.05 -2.79
CA ASP A 79 15.05 3.44 -2.39
C ASP A 79 15.92 3.50 -1.14
N SER A 80 17.19 3.89 -1.32
CA SER A 80 18.17 4.03 -0.24
C SER A 80 17.86 5.18 0.72
N ALA A 81 17.05 6.16 0.33
CA ALA A 81 16.69 7.28 1.19
C ALA A 81 15.61 6.92 2.22
N THR A 82 14.84 5.86 1.95
CA THR A 82 13.72 5.44 2.79
C THR A 82 14.10 4.21 3.62
N SER A 83 14.16 4.38 4.93
CA SER A 83 14.29 3.28 5.90
C SER A 83 12.93 2.65 6.26
N LEU A 84 12.96 1.43 6.83
CA LEU A 84 11.78 0.80 7.42
C LEU A 84 11.08 1.69 8.45
N THR A 85 11.87 2.39 9.28
CA THR A 85 11.37 3.33 10.28
C THR A 85 10.56 4.45 9.65
N ASN A 86 10.97 4.97 8.49
CA ASN A 86 10.22 6.00 7.78
C ASN A 86 8.84 5.48 7.35
N ILE A 87 8.74 4.23 6.89
CA ILE A 87 7.47 3.59 6.51
C ILE A 87 6.54 3.44 7.73
N GLN A 88 7.07 2.91 8.83
CA GLN A 88 6.29 2.68 10.06
C GLN A 88 5.78 3.99 10.67
N GLN A 89 6.55 5.08 10.56
CA GLN A 89 6.18 6.39 11.10
C GLN A 89 5.07 7.10 10.32
N VAL A 90 4.72 6.66 9.09
CA VAL A 90 3.68 7.33 8.29
C VAL A 90 2.31 7.23 8.95
N HIS A 91 1.94 6.05 9.48
CA HIS A 91 0.63 5.84 10.08
C HIS A 91 0.66 4.65 11.06
N PRO A 92 -0.05 4.68 12.19
CA PRO A 92 -0.04 3.61 13.20
C PRO A 92 -0.37 2.20 12.69
N CYS A 93 -1.13 2.09 11.59
CA CYS A 93 -1.46 0.77 11.02
C CYS A 93 -0.27 0.10 10.30
N PHE A 94 0.82 0.83 10.05
CA PHE A 94 2.02 0.34 9.38
C PHE A 94 3.10 -0.16 10.35
N ASN A 95 2.88 -0.04 11.66
CA ASN A 95 3.85 -0.41 12.69
C ASN A 95 4.27 -1.89 12.66
N ARG A 96 3.41 -2.75 12.10
CA ARG A 96 3.64 -4.20 11.96
C ARG A 96 4.47 -4.57 10.74
N ILE A 97 4.76 -3.60 9.85
CA ILE A 97 5.61 -3.84 8.68
C ILE A 97 7.04 -4.11 9.17
N THR A 98 7.63 -5.17 8.66
CA THR A 98 9.02 -5.58 8.84
C THR A 98 9.70 -5.67 7.48
N CYS A 99 11.03 -5.72 7.45
CA CYS A 99 11.81 -5.95 6.24
C CYS A 99 12.67 -7.21 6.42
N PRO A 100 12.09 -8.42 6.30
CA PRO A 100 12.81 -9.67 6.58
C PRO A 100 13.94 -9.96 5.57
N ILE A 101 13.87 -9.43 4.35
CA ILE A 101 14.87 -9.66 3.30
C ILE A 101 15.29 -8.32 2.73
N GLN A 102 16.60 -8.07 2.70
CA GLN A 102 17.20 -6.89 2.09
C GLN A 102 18.44 -7.31 1.32
N GLU A 103 18.36 -7.25 -0.01
CA GLU A 103 19.44 -7.58 -0.93
C GLU A 103 19.97 -6.29 -1.59
N THR A 104 20.95 -6.42 -2.48
CA THR A 104 21.55 -5.26 -3.17
C THR A 104 20.56 -4.49 -4.04
N ASN A 105 19.62 -5.19 -4.69
CA ASN A 105 18.74 -4.59 -5.70
C ASN A 105 17.26 -4.59 -5.32
N PHE A 106 16.88 -5.39 -4.33
CA PHE A 106 15.49 -5.51 -3.89
C PHE A 106 15.40 -5.74 -2.39
N ARG A 107 14.25 -5.41 -1.82
CA ARG A 107 13.89 -5.77 -0.45
C ARG A 107 12.45 -6.25 -0.38
N ILE A 108 12.15 -7.04 0.64
CA ILE A 108 10.81 -7.56 0.88
C ILE A 108 10.29 -6.99 2.18
N PHE A 109 9.12 -6.37 2.10
CA PHE A 109 8.34 -5.92 3.24
C PHE A 109 7.24 -6.92 3.55
N ASP A 110 7.07 -7.25 4.82
CA ASP A 110 6.07 -8.20 5.30
C ASP A 110 5.46 -7.72 6.63
N THR A 111 4.18 -8.00 6.86
CA THR A 111 3.52 -7.68 8.13
C THR A 111 3.43 -8.90 9.04
N GLN A 112 3.97 -8.78 10.26
CA GLN A 112 3.87 -9.82 11.31
C GLN A 112 2.76 -9.53 12.31
#